data_AF-A0A239PSH6-F1
#
_entry.id   AF-A0A239PSH6-F1
#
_cell.length_a   1.000
_cell.length_b   1.000
_cell.length_c   1.000
_cell.angle_alpha   90.00
_cell.angle_beta   90.00
_cell.angle_gamma   90.00
#
_symmetry.space_group_name_H-M   'P 1'
#
loop_
_entity.id
_entity.type
_entity.pdbx_description
1 polymer ?
#
loop_
_entity_poly.entity_id
_entity_poly.type
_entity_poly.pdbx_seq_one_letter_code
_entity_poly.pdbx_strand_id
1 'polypeptide(L)'
;MTSDILPGGIPASTDLHEASTLPPNAVRTVARRDYGWRLIYHPSRAPANAETDAARALCGLERRPVAAIEHIPRLDPYADPGATIIDITCA
;
A
#
# COMPACT_ATOMS: atom_id res chain seq x y z
N MET A 1 10.38 17.74 -19.20
CA MET A 1 10.12 16.37 -18.72
C MET A 1 10.42 16.35 -17.24
N THR A 2 9.43 16.65 -16.40
CA THR A 2 9.58 16.60 -14.94
C THR A 2 9.38 15.16 -14.51
N SER A 3 10.49 14.50 -14.18
CA SER A 3 10.45 13.28 -13.37
C SER A 3 10.11 13.72 -11.95
N ASP A 4 8.83 13.85 -11.66
CA ASP A 4 8.33 14.02 -10.30
C ASP A 4 8.64 12.73 -9.54
N ILE A 5 9.81 12.67 -8.92
CA ILE A 5 10.13 11.59 -7.98
C ILE A 5 9.44 11.97 -6.68
N LEU A 6 8.49 11.14 -6.24
CA LEU A 6 7.84 11.33 -4.95
C LEU A 6 8.91 11.31 -3.85
N PRO A 7 8.77 12.12 -2.78
CA PRO A 7 9.69 12.07 -1.65
C PRO A 7 9.74 10.63 -1.11
N GLY A 8 10.88 9.96 -1.32
CA GLY A 8 11.04 8.50 -1.17
C GLY A 8 11.76 7.80 -2.31
N GLY A 9 12.10 8.49 -3.40
CA GLY A 9 12.89 7.90 -4.51
C GLY A 9 12.08 7.04 -5.47
N ILE A 10 10.75 7.06 -5.34
CA ILE A 10 9.81 6.32 -6.18
C ILE A 10 9.48 7.20 -7.39
N PRO A 11 9.75 6.75 -8.63
CA PRO A 11 9.29 7.47 -9.82
C PRO A 11 7.77 7.69 -9.74
N ALA A 12 7.25 8.89 -10.01
CA ALA A 12 5.78 9.08 -10.12
C ALA A 12 5.14 8.19 -11.19
N SER A 13 5.93 7.65 -12.12
CA SER A 13 5.48 6.66 -13.12
C SER A 13 5.34 5.24 -12.56
N THR A 14 5.75 4.98 -11.31
CA THR A 14 5.51 3.70 -10.65
C THR A 14 4.03 3.61 -10.32
N ASP A 15 3.32 2.75 -11.05
CA ASP A 15 1.97 2.38 -10.67
C ASP A 15 2.05 1.64 -9.33
N LEU A 16 1.74 2.35 -8.25
CA LEU A 16 1.79 1.82 -6.89
C LEU A 16 0.78 0.68 -6.70
N HIS A 17 -0.29 0.65 -7.50
CA HIS A 17 -1.24 -0.44 -7.48
C HIS A 17 -0.60 -1.71 -8.03
N GLU A 18 0.09 -1.62 -9.16
CA GLU A 18 0.88 -2.73 -9.73
C GLU A 18 2.02 -3.14 -8.78
N ALA A 19 2.73 -2.16 -8.21
CA ALA A 19 3.86 -2.41 -7.33
C ALA A 19 3.47 -3.07 -5.99
N SER A 20 2.21 -2.94 -5.56
CA SER A 20 1.72 -3.64 -4.37
C SER A 20 1.54 -5.15 -4.56
N THR A 21 1.75 -5.69 -5.77
CA THR A 21 1.50 -7.10 -6.17
C THR A 21 0.07 -7.59 -5.99
N LEU A 22 -0.83 -6.68 -5.59
CA LEU A 22 -2.24 -6.95 -5.40
C LEU A 22 -2.99 -6.70 -6.70
N PRO A 23 -4.07 -7.47 -6.94
CA PRO A 23 -4.83 -7.28 -8.15
C PRO A 23 -5.54 -5.91 -8.10
N PRO A 24 -5.60 -5.17 -9.22
CA PRO A 24 -6.06 -3.77 -9.25
C PRO A 24 -7.53 -3.61 -8.84
N ASN A 25 -8.32 -4.69 -8.91
CA ASN A 25 -9.71 -4.74 -8.46
C ASN A 25 -9.85 -4.90 -6.93
N ALA A 26 -8.79 -5.30 -6.22
CA ALA A 26 -8.71 -5.38 -4.78
C ALA A 26 -8.12 -4.10 -4.17
N VAL A 27 -7.14 -3.48 -4.81
CA VAL A 27 -6.55 -2.22 -4.33
C VAL A 27 -7.46 -1.05 -4.65
N ARG A 28 -7.79 -0.26 -3.63
CA ARG A 28 -8.51 1.02 -3.80
C ARG A 28 -7.54 2.18 -3.89
N THR A 29 -6.57 2.22 -2.99
CA THR A 29 -5.65 3.35 -2.88
C THR A 29 -4.34 2.88 -2.27
N VAL A 30 -3.22 3.35 -2.82
CA VAL A 30 -1.90 3.25 -2.20
C VAL A 30 -1.36 4.67 -2.06
N ALA A 31 -0.95 5.02 -0.85
CA ALA A 31 -0.38 6.33 -0.56
C ALA A 31 0.94 6.20 0.17
N ARG A 32 1.96 6.92 -0.29
CA ARG A 32 3.24 7.05 0.42
C ARG A 32 3.04 7.89 1.68
N ARG A 33 3.69 7.49 2.77
CA ARG A 33 3.72 8.17 4.07
C ARG A 33 5.16 8.32 4.55
N ASP A 34 5.40 9.22 5.50
CA ASP A 34 6.75 9.47 6.02
C ASP A 34 7.37 8.21 6.68
N TYR A 35 6.54 7.40 7.32
CA TYR A 35 6.93 6.14 7.95
C TYR A 35 6.95 4.94 6.99
N GLY A 36 6.37 5.04 5.79
CA GLY A 36 6.07 3.86 4.99
C GLY A 36 4.91 4.07 4.00
N TRP A 37 3.93 3.19 4.01
CA TRP A 37 2.86 3.16 3.03
C TRP A 37 1.51 2.98 3.70
N ARG A 38 0.49 3.63 3.16
CA ARG A 38 -0.90 3.34 3.49
C ARG A 38 -1.54 2.63 2.32
N LEU A 39 -2.10 1.46 2.59
CA LEU A 39 -2.82 0.66 1.61
C LEU A 39 -4.29 0.56 2.03
N ILE A 40 -5.18 0.86 1.10
CA ILE A 40 -6.62 0.62 1.22
C ILE A 40 -6.98 -0.43 0.18
N TYR A 41 -7.47 -1.59 0.62
CA TYR A 41 -7.77 -2.71 -0.26
C TYR A 41 -8.94 -3.54 0.26
N HIS A 42 -9.53 -4.37 -0.61
CA HIS A 42 -10.61 -5.29 -0.29
C HIS A 42 -10.04 -6.68 -0.01
N PRO A 43 -9.93 -7.13 1.26
CA PRO A 43 -9.46 -8.47 1.60
C PRO A 43 -10.24 -9.60 0.92
N SER A 44 -11.54 -9.42 0.65
CA SER A 44 -12.37 -10.43 -0.05
C SER A 44 -11.96 -10.67 -1.50
N ARG A 45 -11.18 -9.76 -2.09
CA ARG A 45 -10.66 -9.84 -3.46
C ARG A 45 -9.15 -10.04 -3.50
N ALA A 46 -8.51 -10.08 -2.33
CA ALA A 46 -7.06 -10.19 -2.20
C ALA A 46 -6.67 -11.61 -1.75
N PRO A 47 -5.47 -12.08 -2.11
CA PRO A 47 -4.96 -13.37 -1.62
C PRO A 47 -4.77 -13.34 -0.09
N ALA A 48 -4.73 -14.52 0.55
CA ALA A 48 -4.62 -14.62 2.01
C ALA A 48 -3.38 -13.92 2.61
N ASN A 49 -2.29 -13.80 1.85
CA ASN A 49 -1.05 -13.15 2.26
C ASN A 49 -0.89 -11.72 1.72
N ALA A 50 -1.98 -11.14 1.19
CA ALA A 50 -2.01 -9.84 0.51
C ALA A 50 -1.28 -8.72 1.27
N GLU A 51 -1.48 -8.64 2.58
CA GLU A 51 -0.87 -7.60 3.42
C GLU A 51 0.66 -7.73 3.46
N THR A 52 1.16 -8.96 3.65
CA THR A 52 2.59 -9.22 3.75
C THR A 52 3.28 -9.06 2.40
N ASP A 53 2.66 -9.54 1.32
CA ASP A 53 3.19 -9.41 -0.03
C ASP A 53 3.22 -7.94 -0.46
N ALA A 54 2.13 -7.19 -0.21
CA ALA A 54 2.10 -5.76 -0.46
C ALA A 54 3.12 -4.98 0.37
N ALA A 55 3.27 -5.30 1.65
CA ALA A 55 4.26 -4.66 2.51
C ALA A 55 5.69 -4.88 2.00
N ARG A 56 6.03 -6.12 1.63
CA ARG A 56 7.35 -6.46 1.08
C ARG A 56 7.61 -5.74 -0.24
N ALA A 57 6.63 -5.73 -1.13
CA ALA A 57 6.78 -5.10 -2.43
C ALA A 57 6.94 -3.57 -2.29
N LEU A 58 6.09 -2.93 -1.48
CA LEU A 58 6.12 -1.48 -1.24
C LEU A 58 7.39 -1.01 -0.51
N CYS A 59 7.77 -1.65 0.60
CA CYS A 59 9.03 -1.31 1.27
C CYS A 59 10.26 -1.68 0.41
N GLY A 60 10.14 -2.70 -0.44
CA GLY A 60 11.16 -3.07 -1.43
C GLY A 60 11.44 -1.97 -2.46
N LEU A 61 10.43 -1.18 -2.85
CA LEU A 61 10.63 -0.01 -3.72
C LEU A 61 11.56 1.02 -3.08
N GLU A 62 11.51 1.16 -1.76
CA GLU A 62 12.40 2.03 -1.00
C GLU A 62 13.71 1.37 -0.60
N ARG A 63 13.92 0.10 -0.97
CA ARG A 63 15.03 -0.76 -0.52
C ARG A 63 15.10 -0.89 1.00
N ARG A 64 13.96 -0.87 1.67
CA ARG A 64 13.81 -1.00 3.13
C ARG A 64 13.08 -2.30 3.48
N PRO A 65 13.42 -2.96 4.60
CA PRO A 65 12.62 -4.08 5.10
C PRO A 65 11.31 -3.59 5.71
N VAL A 66 10.32 -4.48 5.77
CA VAL A 66 9.07 -4.22 6.49
C VAL A 66 9.35 -4.21 7.99
N ALA A 67 9.00 -3.12 8.67
CA ALA A 67 9.11 -3.00 10.12
C ALA A 67 7.81 -3.43 10.82
N ALA A 68 6.66 -2.97 10.32
CA ALA A 68 5.35 -3.25 10.92
C ALA A 68 4.22 -3.14 9.90
N ILE A 69 3.12 -3.84 10.18
CA ILE A 69 1.84 -3.71 9.47
C ILE A 69 0.78 -3.48 10.53
N GLU A 70 0.11 -2.33 10.49
CA GLU A 70 -0.89 -1.90 11.45
C GLU A 70 -2.25 -1.77 10.76
N HIS A 71 -3.27 -2.40 11.33
CA HIS A 71 -4.64 -2.29 10.81
C HIS A 71 -5.29 -1.04 11.38
N ILE A 72 -5.65 -0.11 10.49
CA ILE A 72 -6.31 1.12 10.90
C ILE A 72 -7.82 0.89 10.90
N PRO A 73 -8.50 1.03 12.05
CA PRO A 73 -9.94 0.89 12.11
C PRO A 73 -10.58 1.95 11.22
N ARG A 74 -11.43 1.48 10.31
CA ARG A 74 -12.16 2.36 9.41
C ARG A 74 -13.27 3.05 10.21
N LEU A 75 -13.18 4.36 10.36
CA LEU A 75 -14.15 5.16 11.10
C LEU A 75 -15.51 5.25 10.40
N ASP A 76 -15.54 5.10 9.07
CA ASP A 76 -16.77 5.11 8.29
C ASP A 76 -16.95 3.80 7.49
N PRO A 77 -17.82 2.88 7.95
CA PRO A 77 -18.05 1.59 7.31
C PRO A 77 -18.88 1.68 6.02
N TYR A 78 -19.48 2.83 5.69
CA TYR A 78 -20.34 3.00 4.52
C TYR A 78 -19.61 3.56 3.29
N ALA A 79 -18.44 4.18 3.48
CA ALA A 79 -17.65 4.74 2.38
C ALA A 79 -17.08 3.68 1.39
N ASP A 80 -16.71 2.49 1.87
CA ASP A 80 -16.46 1.30 1.05
C ASP A 80 -16.68 0.04 1.91
N PRO A 81 -17.83 -0.63 1.80
CA PRO A 81 -18.07 -1.85 2.57
C PRO A 81 -17.06 -2.93 2.18
N GLY A 82 -16.37 -3.48 3.19
CA GLY A 82 -15.41 -4.58 3.01
C GLY A 82 -14.00 -4.16 2.63
N ALA A 83 -13.66 -2.86 2.62
CA ALA A 83 -12.30 -2.39 2.44
C ALA A 83 -11.57 -2.25 3.78
N THR A 84 -10.37 -2.82 3.86
CA THR A 84 -9.43 -2.70 4.98
C THR A 84 -8.42 -1.60 4.69
N ILE A 85 -8.04 -0.87 5.73
CA ILE A 85 -6.94 0.10 5.69
C ILE A 85 -5.81 -0.47 6.54
N ILE A 86 -4.62 -0.55 5.95
CA ILE A 86 -3.40 -0.89 6.67
C ILE A 86 -2.35 0.20 6.47
N ASP A 87 -1.62 0.48 7.54
CA ASP A 87 -0.38 1.24 7.52
C ASP A 87 0.79 0.27 7.60
N ILE A 88 1.70 0.39 6.66
CA ILE A 88 2.92 -0.40 6.55
C ILE A 88 4.05 0.52 6.89
N THR A 89 4.85 0.17 7.89
CA THR A 89 6.06 0.91 8.28
C THR A 89 7.28 0.21 7.71
N CYS A 90 8.19 0.95 7.07
CA CYS A 90 9.45 0.43 6.55
C CYS A 90 10.61 0.84 7.47
N ALA A 91 11.60 -0.05 7.69
CA ALA A 91 12.73 0.15 8.60
C ALA A 91 13.94 0.81 7.94
#